data_AF-A0A6G3RMD7-F1
#
_entry.id   AF-A0A6G3RMD7-F1
#
_cell.length_a   1.000
_cell.length_b   1.000
_cell.length_c   1.000
_cell.angle_alpha   90.00
_cell.angle_beta   90.00
_cell.angle_gamma   90.00
#
_symmetry.space_group_name_H-M   'P 1'
#
loop_
_entity.id
_entity.type
_entity.pdbx_description
1 polymer ?
#
loop_
_entity_poly.entity_id
_entity_poly.type
_entity_poly.pdbx_seq_one_letter_code
_entity_poly.pdbx_strand_id
1 'polypeptide(L)'
;MYVEHAAGHREGAAGLTTHAPQAAQTPQSVKLPATLDEAVAALAAMPAAVPVAGGTDLMSSVNSGQLRPAALVGLGRISEIRGWQYQDGHALLGAGLTHARMGRPDFAALIPALAAAARAAGPPQI
;
A
#
# COMPACT_ATOMS: atom_id res chain seq x y z
N MET A 1 -0.71 22.70 67.66
CA MET A 1 -1.14 23.11 66.31
C MET A 1 -1.51 21.83 65.58
N TYR A 2 -2.81 21.71 65.28
CA TYR A 2 -3.58 20.76 64.45
C TYR A 2 -3.07 19.36 64.04
N VAL A 3 -4.10 18.49 64.03
CA VAL A 3 -4.24 17.04 63.84
C VAL A 3 -3.93 16.55 62.41
N GLU A 4 -3.74 15.22 62.28
CA GLU A 4 -3.70 14.37 61.08
C GLU A 4 -4.43 14.87 59.83
N HIS A 5 -3.88 14.53 58.65
CA HIS A 5 -4.68 13.89 57.61
C HIS A 5 -3.85 12.87 56.82
N ALA A 6 -4.47 11.71 56.61
CA ALA A 6 -3.91 10.46 56.17
C ALA A 6 -3.54 10.37 54.68
N ALA A 7 -2.70 9.37 54.43
CA ALA A 7 -2.59 8.49 53.26
C ALA A 7 -3.42 8.82 52.01
N GLY A 8 -2.70 8.92 50.89
CA GLY A 8 -3.25 8.85 49.53
C GLY A 8 -2.29 8.09 48.64
N HIS A 9 -2.50 6.78 48.58
CA HIS A 9 -1.92 5.82 47.65
C HIS A 9 -1.97 6.38 46.21
N ARG A 10 -0.82 6.58 45.55
CA ARG A 10 -0.82 6.83 44.10
C ARG A 10 -0.90 5.49 43.40
N GLU A 11 -2.14 5.03 43.23
CA GLU A 11 -2.53 3.95 42.33
C GLU A 11 -2.11 4.26 40.89
N GLY A 12 -1.89 3.17 40.16
CA GLY A 12 -1.30 3.17 38.83
C GLY A 12 -2.10 3.90 37.77
N ALA A 13 -1.37 4.47 36.83
CA ALA A 13 -1.85 4.72 35.47
C ALA A 13 -1.12 3.74 34.55
N ALA A 14 -1.47 2.46 34.68
CA ALA A 14 -1.33 1.48 33.62
C ALA A 14 -2.54 1.62 32.68
N GLY A 15 -2.31 1.67 31.37
CA GLY A 15 -3.34 1.67 30.32
C GLY A 15 -3.61 3.08 29.77
N LEU A 16 -3.74 3.33 28.46
CA LEU A 16 -4.11 2.43 27.37
C LEU A 16 -3.11 2.54 26.22
N THR A 17 -2.25 1.55 26.02
CA THR A 17 -1.87 1.19 24.65
C THR A 17 -3.01 0.34 24.11
N THR A 18 -3.84 0.90 23.25
CA THR A 18 -4.89 0.18 22.53
C THR A 18 -4.29 -0.72 21.45
N HIS A 19 -3.33 -1.57 21.80
CA HIS A 19 -3.05 -2.76 21.02
C HIS A 19 -3.83 -3.89 21.66
N ALA A 20 -5.07 -4.07 21.19
CA ALA A 20 -5.75 -5.36 21.33
C ALA A 20 -4.77 -6.45 20.89
N PRO A 21 -4.73 -7.61 21.58
CA PRO A 21 -3.85 -8.70 21.19
C PRO A 21 -4.19 -9.06 19.75
N GLN A 22 -3.25 -8.80 18.85
CA GLN A 22 -3.30 -9.24 17.47
C GLN A 22 -3.41 -10.77 17.54
N ALA A 23 -4.61 -11.31 17.30
CA ALA A 23 -4.79 -12.74 17.15
C ALA A 23 -3.68 -13.25 16.23
N ALA A 24 -2.97 -14.30 16.66
CA ALA A 24 -1.80 -14.82 15.99
C ALA A 24 -2.05 -14.92 14.49
N GLN A 25 -1.53 -13.96 13.73
CA GLN A 25 -1.65 -13.97 12.28
C GLN A 25 -0.76 -15.11 11.81
N THR A 26 -1.36 -16.07 11.10
CA THR A 26 -0.60 -16.99 10.28
C THR A 26 0.37 -16.17 9.42
N PRO A 27 1.66 -16.51 9.37
CA PRO A 27 2.61 -15.74 8.59
C PRO A 27 2.16 -15.72 7.14
N GLN A 28 1.74 -14.55 6.67
CA GLN A 28 1.27 -14.36 5.31
C GLN A 28 2.46 -14.54 4.36
N SER A 29 2.33 -15.47 3.41
CA SER A 29 3.39 -15.70 2.42
C SER A 29 3.51 -14.48 1.51
N VAL A 30 4.72 -13.95 1.32
CA VAL A 30 4.99 -12.81 0.43
C VAL A 30 5.99 -13.24 -0.65
N LYS A 31 5.62 -13.04 -1.91
CA LYS A 31 6.51 -13.22 -3.07
C LYS A 31 6.83 -11.86 -3.70
N LEU A 32 8.09 -11.64 -4.07
CA LEU A 32 8.57 -10.40 -4.69
C LEU A 32 9.24 -10.68 -6.04
N PRO A 33 8.45 -11.10 -7.06
CA PRO A 33 8.95 -11.40 -8.40
C PRO A 33 9.64 -10.18 -9.03
N ALA A 34 10.67 -10.43 -9.82
CA ALA A 34 11.39 -9.41 -10.58
C ALA A 34 10.85 -9.25 -12.01
N THR A 35 10.10 -10.22 -12.52
CA THR A 35 9.57 -10.23 -13.89
C THR A 35 8.06 -10.47 -13.90
N LEU A 36 7.44 -10.16 -15.05
CA LEU A 36 6.01 -10.42 -15.25
C LEU A 36 5.70 -11.93 -15.22
N ASP A 37 6.54 -12.75 -15.83
CA ASP A 37 6.37 -14.20 -15.88
C ASP A 37 6.42 -14.83 -14.48
N GLU A 38 7.34 -14.38 -13.62
CA GLU A 38 7.42 -14.83 -12.24
C GLU A 38 6.16 -14.44 -11.44
N ALA A 39 5.62 -13.25 -11.68
CA ALA A 39 4.41 -12.79 -11.03
C ALA A 39 3.18 -13.61 -11.47
N VAL A 40 3.05 -13.86 -12.77
CA VAL A 40 1.98 -14.69 -13.32
C VAL A 40 2.10 -16.12 -12.78
N ALA A 41 3.30 -16.72 -12.78
CA ALA A 41 3.53 -18.04 -12.22
C ALA A 41 3.21 -18.10 -10.72
N ALA A 42 3.57 -17.06 -9.97
CA ALA A 42 3.27 -16.96 -8.54
C ALA A 42 1.76 -16.91 -8.25
N LEU A 43 1.00 -16.14 -9.03
CA LEU A 43 -0.45 -16.01 -8.94
C LEU A 43 -1.16 -17.29 -9.42
N ALA A 44 -0.68 -17.92 -10.49
CA ALA A 44 -1.22 -19.19 -10.99
C ALA A 44 -1.04 -20.33 -9.96
N ALA A 45 0.13 -20.39 -9.30
CA ALA A 45 0.42 -21.38 -8.27
C ALA A 45 -0.41 -21.17 -6.98
N MET A 46 -0.89 -19.96 -6.73
CA MET A 46 -1.74 -19.65 -5.58
C MET A 46 -2.81 -18.64 -5.98
N PRO A 47 -3.94 -19.10 -6.54
CA PRO A 47 -5.01 -18.20 -7.02
C PRO A 47 -5.62 -17.31 -5.93
N ALA A 48 -5.46 -17.66 -4.64
CA ALA A 48 -5.88 -16.85 -3.50
C ALA A 48 -4.85 -15.76 -3.08
N ALA A 49 -3.69 -15.71 -3.71
CA ALA A 49 -2.70 -14.67 -3.47
C ALA A 49 -3.17 -13.35 -4.10
N VAL A 50 -2.97 -12.24 -3.39
CA VAL A 50 -3.40 -10.92 -3.87
C VAL A 50 -2.20 -10.15 -4.43
N PRO A 51 -2.27 -9.66 -5.69
CA PRO A 51 -1.22 -8.81 -6.24
C PRO A 51 -1.20 -7.45 -5.55
N VAL A 52 0.00 -6.91 -5.32
CA VAL A 52 0.21 -5.62 -4.63
C VAL A 52 1.05 -4.69 -5.50
N ALA A 53 0.44 -3.58 -5.93
CA ALA A 53 1.13 -2.46 -6.59
C ALA A 53 1.65 -1.45 -5.55
N GLY A 54 1.13 -0.21 -5.55
CA GLY A 54 1.47 0.80 -4.53
C GLY A 54 0.95 0.49 -3.13
N GLY A 55 -0.08 -0.35 -3.04
CA GLY A 55 -0.61 -0.83 -1.76
C GLY A 55 -1.55 0.13 -1.04
N THR A 56 -1.79 1.35 -1.54
CA THR A 56 -2.60 2.38 -0.88
C THR A 56 -3.98 1.87 -0.43
N ASP A 57 -4.80 1.41 -1.37
CA ASP A 57 -6.15 0.95 -1.05
C ASP A 57 -6.12 -0.43 -0.39
N LEU A 58 -5.25 -1.32 -0.89
CA LEU A 58 -5.10 -2.67 -0.37
C LEU A 58 -4.77 -2.66 1.13
N MET A 59 -3.75 -1.89 1.52
CA MET A 59 -3.30 -1.84 2.91
C MET A 59 -4.32 -1.13 3.80
N SER A 60 -5.08 -0.18 3.28
CA SER A 60 -6.24 0.38 4.00
C SER A 60 -7.23 -0.72 4.38
N SER A 61 -7.63 -1.57 3.43
CA SER A 61 -8.53 -2.70 3.69
C SER A 61 -7.93 -3.80 4.58
N VAL A 62 -6.63 -4.07 4.48
CA VAL A 62 -5.95 -5.03 5.37
C VAL A 62 -5.93 -4.51 6.80
N ASN A 63 -5.48 -3.26 6.99
CA ASN A 63 -5.36 -2.62 8.29
C ASN A 63 -6.72 -2.45 8.98
N SER A 64 -7.79 -2.18 8.22
CA SER A 64 -9.14 -1.99 8.76
C SER A 64 -9.85 -3.28 9.17
N GLY A 65 -9.33 -4.44 8.77
CA GLY A 65 -10.01 -5.71 9.03
C GLY A 65 -10.74 -6.33 7.84
N GLN A 66 -11.02 -5.52 6.82
CA GLN A 66 -11.92 -5.87 5.72
C GLN A 66 -11.31 -6.89 4.74
N LEU A 67 -9.99 -6.91 4.63
CA LEU A 67 -9.26 -7.86 3.78
C LEU A 67 -8.27 -8.69 4.61
N ARG A 68 -8.21 -9.99 4.31
CA ARG A 68 -7.30 -10.97 4.92
C ARG A 68 -6.69 -11.85 3.84
N PRO A 69 -5.69 -11.34 3.09
CA PRO A 69 -5.13 -12.10 1.98
C PRO A 69 -4.35 -13.32 2.50
N ALA A 70 -4.51 -14.47 1.84
CA ALA A 70 -3.76 -15.68 2.20
C ALA A 70 -2.26 -15.54 1.87
N ALA A 71 -1.94 -14.76 0.84
CA ALA A 71 -0.58 -14.41 0.43
C ALA A 71 -0.58 -13.10 -0.36
N LEU A 72 0.59 -12.49 -0.53
CA LEU A 72 0.82 -11.31 -1.35
C LEU A 72 1.84 -11.58 -2.45
N VAL A 73 1.61 -11.01 -3.62
CA VAL A 73 2.58 -10.96 -4.72
C VAL A 73 2.90 -9.50 -5.02
N GLY A 74 4.07 -9.03 -4.60
CA GLY A 74 4.50 -7.66 -4.81
C GLY A 74 4.93 -7.40 -6.25
N LEU A 75 4.24 -6.50 -6.93
CA LEU A 75 4.51 -6.11 -8.32
C LEU A 75 5.57 -5.02 -8.42
N GLY A 76 5.98 -4.43 -7.29
CA GLY A 76 6.88 -3.28 -7.22
C GLY A 76 8.29 -3.51 -7.76
N ARG A 77 8.71 -4.73 -8.11
CA ARG A 77 10.03 -4.99 -8.69
C ARG A 77 10.00 -5.21 -10.21
N ILE A 78 8.82 -5.32 -10.80
CA ILE A 78 8.64 -5.63 -12.21
C ILE A 78 8.76 -4.34 -13.02
N SER A 79 9.84 -4.21 -13.78
CA SER A 79 10.15 -3.00 -14.55
C SER A 79 9.26 -2.85 -15.79
N GLU A 80 8.85 -3.97 -16.37
CA GLU A 80 8.12 -4.12 -17.61
C GLU A 80 6.75 -3.44 -17.56
N ILE A 81 6.15 -3.35 -16.37
CA ILE A 81 4.84 -2.73 -16.16
C ILE A 81 4.93 -1.29 -15.65
N ARG A 82 6.12 -0.69 -15.54
CA ARG A 82 6.30 0.68 -15.00
C ARG A 82 6.40 1.75 -16.07
N GLY A 83 6.62 1.33 -17.31
CA GLY A 83 6.82 2.22 -18.45
C GLY A 83 5.53 2.84 -18.99
N TRP A 84 5.71 3.78 -19.89
CA TRP A 84 4.65 4.28 -20.77
C TRP A 84 5.25 4.68 -22.10
N GLN A 85 4.44 4.66 -23.15
CA GLN A 85 4.81 5.12 -24.48
C GLN A 85 3.64 5.88 -25.10
N TYR A 86 3.97 6.81 -26.00
CA TYR A 86 3.00 7.55 -26.79
C TYR A 86 3.36 7.41 -28.26
N GLN A 87 2.48 6.79 -29.04
CA GLN A 87 2.70 6.49 -30.45
C GLN A 87 1.37 6.63 -31.19
N ASP A 88 1.38 7.28 -32.36
CA ASP A 88 0.23 7.41 -33.25
C ASP A 88 -1.06 7.95 -32.57
N GLY A 89 -0.90 8.88 -31.64
CA GLY A 89 -2.02 9.47 -30.90
C GLY A 89 -2.52 8.62 -29.71
N HIS A 90 -1.93 7.45 -29.48
CA HIS A 90 -2.31 6.52 -28.41
C HIS A 90 -1.24 6.45 -27.33
N ALA A 91 -1.70 6.42 -26.07
CA ALA A 91 -0.86 6.17 -24.91
C ALA A 91 -1.02 4.72 -24.45
N LEU A 92 0.10 3.99 -24.33
CA LEU A 92 0.14 2.73 -23.60
C LEU A 92 0.78 2.98 -22.24
N LEU A 93 0.04 2.69 -21.17
CA LEU A 93 0.46 2.92 -19.80
C LEU A 93 0.63 1.58 -19.09
N GLY A 94 1.81 1.35 -18.52
CA GLY A 94 2.04 0.17 -17.70
C GLY A 94 1.22 0.23 -16.40
N ALA A 95 0.73 -0.92 -15.93
CA ALA A 95 -0.10 -1.01 -14.73
C ALA A 95 0.60 -0.59 -13.43
N GLY A 96 1.94 -0.57 -13.43
CA GLY A 96 2.80 -0.07 -12.35
C GLY A 96 3.28 1.37 -12.53
N LEU A 97 2.76 2.11 -13.51
CA LEU A 97 3.03 3.53 -13.71
C LEU A 97 2.41 4.33 -12.56
N THR A 98 3.21 5.13 -11.86
CA THR A 98 2.77 5.86 -10.67
C THR A 98 2.19 7.23 -11.01
N HIS A 99 1.32 7.76 -10.15
CA HIS A 99 0.83 9.15 -10.23
C HIS A 99 1.97 10.17 -10.29
N ALA A 100 3.00 9.99 -9.45
CA ALA A 100 4.19 10.81 -9.47
C ALA A 100 4.91 10.81 -10.84
N ARG A 101 4.99 9.66 -11.52
CA ARG A 101 5.60 9.57 -12.85
C ARG A 101 4.77 10.29 -13.91
N MET A 102 3.44 10.16 -13.85
CA MET A 102 2.50 10.88 -14.73
C MET A 102 2.54 12.39 -14.52
N GLY A 103 2.92 12.86 -13.32
CA GLY A 103 3.07 14.28 -13.02
C GLY A 103 4.29 14.95 -13.66
N ARG A 104 5.25 14.20 -14.21
CA ARG A 104 6.50 14.76 -14.77
C ARG A 104 6.26 15.51 -16.09
N PRO A 105 7.09 16.52 -16.43
CA PRO A 105 6.85 17.39 -17.59
C PRO A 105 6.75 16.67 -18.93
N ASP A 106 7.53 15.62 -19.14
CA ASP A 106 7.53 14.83 -20.38
C ASP A 106 6.21 14.09 -20.62
N PHE A 107 5.59 13.56 -19.56
CA PHE A 107 4.26 12.97 -19.63
C PHE A 107 3.18 14.05 -19.80
N ALA A 108 3.25 15.11 -18.98
CA ALA A 108 2.26 16.18 -18.99
C ALA A 108 2.20 16.95 -20.31
N ALA A 109 3.31 17.03 -21.05
CA ALA A 109 3.35 17.66 -22.37
C ALA A 109 2.54 16.86 -23.41
N LEU A 110 2.50 15.54 -23.31
CA LEU A 110 1.80 14.66 -24.26
C LEU A 110 0.37 14.31 -23.82
N ILE A 111 0.14 14.18 -22.52
CA ILE A 111 -1.13 13.72 -21.95
C ILE A 111 -1.56 14.63 -20.78
N PRO A 112 -1.80 15.93 -21.03
CA PRO A 112 -1.96 16.95 -19.98
C PRO A 112 -3.15 16.70 -19.06
N ALA A 113 -4.28 16.25 -19.60
CA ALA A 113 -5.48 15.98 -18.80
C ALA A 113 -5.26 14.85 -17.78
N LEU A 114 -4.58 13.77 -18.18
CA LEU A 114 -4.28 12.66 -17.29
C LEU A 114 -3.22 13.04 -16.25
N ALA A 115 -2.23 13.85 -16.63
CA ALA A 115 -1.26 14.40 -15.68
C ALA A 115 -1.94 15.28 -14.61
N ALA A 116 -2.94 16.08 -14.99
CA ALA A 116 -3.72 16.87 -14.05
C ALA A 116 -4.56 16.00 -13.10
N ALA A 117 -5.21 14.96 -13.63
CA ALA A 117 -5.95 14.00 -12.82
C ALA A 117 -5.05 13.27 -11.81
N ALA A 118 -3.86 12.83 -12.24
CA ALA A 118 -2.90 12.17 -11.36
C ALA A 118 -2.46 13.04 -10.18
N ARG A 119 -2.30 14.36 -10.39
CA ARG A 119 -1.98 15.30 -9.30
C ARG A 119 -3.12 15.53 -8.31
N ALA A 120 -4.36 15.26 -8.72
CA ALA A 120 -5.53 15.39 -7.86
C ALA A 120 -5.86 14.11 -7.07
N ALA A 121 -5.19 12.99 -7.36
CA ALA A 121 -5.51 11.67 -6.78
C ALA A 121 -5.19 11.56 -5.28
N GLY A 122 -4.33 12.43 -4.75
CA GLY A 122 -3.97 12.42 -3.33
C GLY A 122 -2.77 13.32 -3.03
N PRO A 123 -2.32 13.35 -1.76
CA PRO A 123 -1.08 14.02 -1.40
C PRO A 123 0.13 13.30 -2.04
N PRO A 124 1.31 13.95 -2.09
CA PRO A 124 2.48 13.43 -2.83
C PRO A 124 2.98 12.02 -2.44
N GLN A 125 2.55 11.48 -1.30
CA GLN A 125 2.91 10.15 -0.81
C GLN A 125 2.06 9.02 -1.41
N ILE A 126 0.98 9.34 -2.12
CA ILE A 126 0.03 8.41 -2.77
C ILE A 126 0.32 8.31 -4.27
#